data_AF-A0A9D1QR21-F1
#
_entry.id   AF-A0A9D1QR21-F1
#
_cell.length_a   1.000
_cell.length_b   1.000
_cell.length_c   1.000
_cell.angle_alpha   90.00
_cell.angle_beta   90.00
_cell.angle_gamma   90.00
#
_symmetry.space_group_name_H-M   'P 1'
#
loop_
_entity.id
_entity.type
_entity.pdbx_description
1 polymer ?
#
loop_
_entity_poly.entity_id
_entity_poly.type
_entity_poly.pdbx_seq_one_letter_code
_entity_poly.pdbx_strand_id
1 'polypeptide(L)'
;MKRIWLLIVASLALGIGGLTQALPASAESQRTTGNAKLIPGSGSKPVDPKDPEGTGKPFPGDSKDPNNKGTGSTGLLTLDYISNLKFTQDQTVNGVIDATATNRKAFVQVSDRRATGTGWNLMLKPEPLVGKSDSSVSISAATLTLGNAYFLSSGGNVSQAPTVTTGATEALPVGSYSLVAQAQNRPGDRQGVGTWLLRLNTSNSEPTRLSVLAAAVTKQQTYEGDLSWLLTDTPQ
;
A
#
# COMPACT_ATOMS: atom_id res chain seq x y z
N MET A 1 -24.85 -59.00 78.62
CA MET A 1 -24.17 -59.78 77.55
C MET A 1 -24.82 -59.47 76.21
N LYS A 2 -24.00 -59.43 75.17
CA LYS A 2 -24.25 -59.00 73.78
C LYS A 2 -25.54 -59.53 73.12
N ARG A 3 -26.25 -58.60 72.43
CA ARG A 3 -26.72 -58.60 71.02
C ARG A 3 -28.18 -58.14 70.86
N ILE A 4 -28.32 -57.00 70.19
CA ILE A 4 -29.56 -56.39 69.69
C ILE A 4 -29.85 -56.96 68.30
N TRP A 5 -31.12 -57.27 68.02
CA TRP A 5 -31.68 -57.48 66.69
C TRP A 5 -32.87 -56.54 66.49
N LEU A 6 -32.84 -55.80 65.38
CA LEU A 6 -33.92 -54.94 64.88
C LEU A 6 -35.10 -55.76 64.36
N LEU A 7 -36.32 -55.24 64.52
CA LEU A 7 -37.45 -55.51 63.63
C LEU A 7 -38.22 -54.21 63.38
N ILE A 8 -38.36 -53.89 62.09
CA ILE A 8 -38.98 -52.70 61.49
C ILE A 8 -40.47 -52.97 61.28
N VAL A 9 -41.34 -51.99 61.54
CA VAL A 9 -42.66 -51.88 60.87
C VAL A 9 -42.88 -50.42 60.46
N ALA A 10 -43.43 -50.27 59.25
CA ALA A 10 -43.44 -49.12 58.39
C ALA A 10 -44.31 -47.93 58.88
N SER A 11 -43.79 -46.73 58.65
CA SER A 11 -44.54 -45.47 58.75
C SER A 11 -44.97 -45.01 57.37
N LEU A 12 -46.28 -44.77 57.25
CA LEU A 12 -47.00 -44.14 56.15
C LEU A 12 -46.55 -42.68 55.96
N ALA A 13 -46.35 -42.22 54.72
CA ALA A 13 -46.29 -40.79 54.41
C ALA A 13 -46.95 -40.47 53.06
N LEU A 14 -48.07 -39.75 53.11
CA LEU A 14 -48.64 -38.99 52.01
C LEU A 14 -47.81 -37.71 51.77
N GLY A 15 -47.63 -37.29 50.51
CA GLY A 15 -47.10 -35.97 50.15
C GLY A 15 -46.97 -35.81 48.64
N ILE A 16 -47.89 -35.12 47.96
CA ILE A 16 -47.83 -33.68 47.57
C ILE A 16 -46.87 -33.40 46.40
N GLY A 17 -47.46 -33.05 45.25
CA GLY A 17 -47.00 -32.04 44.28
C GLY A 17 -45.54 -32.05 43.83
N GLY A 18 -45.26 -32.73 42.71
CA GLY A 18 -44.01 -32.51 41.97
C GLY A 18 -44.08 -31.24 41.10
N LEU A 19 -43.48 -30.14 41.59
CA LEU A 19 -42.94 -29.11 40.71
C LEU A 19 -41.78 -29.74 39.92
N THR A 20 -41.93 -29.91 38.61
CA THR A 20 -40.80 -30.25 37.74
C THR A 20 -39.94 -29.00 37.56
N GLN A 21 -38.93 -28.81 38.43
CA GLN A 21 -37.88 -27.85 38.14
C GLN A 21 -37.03 -28.39 37.00
N ALA A 22 -37.12 -27.77 35.83
CA ALA A 22 -36.22 -28.04 34.72
C ALA A 22 -34.81 -27.64 35.15
N LEU A 23 -33.90 -28.61 35.25
CA LEU A 23 -32.48 -28.33 35.47
C LEU A 23 -31.91 -27.62 34.23
N PRO A 24 -31.08 -26.58 34.38
CA PRO A 24 -30.40 -25.98 33.24
C PRO A 24 -29.50 -27.03 32.58
N ALA A 25 -29.71 -27.27 31.28
CA ALA A 25 -28.82 -28.11 30.50
C ALA A 25 -27.43 -27.43 30.46
N SER A 26 -26.44 -28.05 31.11
CA SER A 26 -25.05 -27.60 31.02
C SER A 26 -24.53 -27.92 29.63
N ALA A 27 -24.18 -26.90 28.85
CA ALA A 27 -23.53 -27.08 27.56
C ALA A 27 -22.08 -27.54 27.79
N GLU A 28 -21.76 -28.77 27.43
CA GLU A 28 -20.37 -29.24 27.38
C GLU A 28 -19.70 -28.76 26.09
N SER A 29 -18.55 -28.10 26.21
CA SER A 29 -17.68 -27.77 25.10
C SER A 29 -16.58 -28.82 25.00
N GLN A 30 -16.54 -29.54 23.89
CA GLN A 30 -15.48 -30.50 23.56
C GLN A 30 -14.58 -29.90 22.46
N ARG A 31 -13.27 -30.16 22.52
CA ARG A 31 -12.29 -29.71 21.51
C ARG A 31 -11.60 -30.90 20.86
N THR A 32 -11.38 -30.82 19.55
CA THR A 32 -10.51 -31.72 18.80
C THR A 32 -9.37 -30.93 18.17
N THR A 33 -8.25 -31.60 17.84
CA THR A 33 -7.06 -30.95 17.27
C THR A 33 -6.94 -31.30 15.79
N GLY A 34 -6.72 -30.29 14.94
CA GLY A 34 -6.29 -30.44 13.56
C GLY A 34 -4.88 -29.89 13.37
N ASN A 35 -4.04 -30.58 12.60
CA ASN A 35 -2.66 -30.16 12.35
C ASN A 35 -2.41 -29.99 10.85
N ALA A 36 -1.77 -28.89 10.47
CA ALA A 36 -1.31 -28.63 9.10
C ALA A 36 0.10 -28.01 9.14
N LYS A 37 0.98 -28.45 8.23
CA LYS A 37 2.27 -27.78 7.99
C LYS A 37 2.09 -26.78 6.86
N LEU A 38 2.25 -25.50 7.16
CA LEU A 38 2.14 -24.41 6.18
C LEU A 38 3.54 -23.94 5.78
N ILE A 39 3.74 -23.69 4.49
CA ILE A 39 4.99 -23.15 3.93
C ILE A 39 4.65 -21.80 3.29
N PRO A 40 5.31 -20.69 3.66
CA PRO A 40 5.12 -19.40 3.00
C PRO A 40 5.44 -19.49 1.50
N GLY A 41 4.66 -18.78 0.68
CA GLY A 41 4.87 -18.76 -0.77
C GLY A 41 6.24 -18.18 -1.15
N SER A 42 6.93 -18.81 -2.11
CA SER A 42 8.28 -18.46 -2.56
C SER A 42 8.30 -17.75 -3.92
N GLY A 43 7.24 -16.98 -4.24
CA GLY A 43 7.10 -16.35 -5.55
C GLY A 43 8.16 -15.27 -5.79
N SER A 44 9.15 -15.56 -6.63
CA SER A 44 10.19 -14.62 -7.07
C SER A 44 9.96 -14.05 -8.47
N LYS A 45 8.95 -14.54 -9.18
CA LYS A 45 8.58 -14.04 -10.51
C LYS A 45 8.12 -12.58 -10.43
N PRO A 46 8.29 -11.79 -11.50
CA PRO A 46 7.69 -10.46 -11.58
C PRO A 46 6.19 -10.54 -11.39
N VAL A 47 5.61 -9.51 -10.78
CA VAL A 47 4.16 -9.35 -10.73
C VAL A 47 3.73 -8.34 -11.75
N ASP A 48 2.76 -8.73 -12.57
CA ASP A 48 2.20 -7.86 -13.60
C ASP A 48 1.50 -6.64 -12.98
N PRO A 49 1.50 -5.49 -13.67
CA PRO A 49 0.77 -4.31 -13.23
C PRO A 49 -0.73 -4.59 -13.06
N LYS A 50 -1.29 -4.10 -11.96
CA LYS A 50 -2.69 -4.28 -11.59
C LYS A 50 -3.46 -2.97 -11.76
N ASP A 51 -4.77 -3.11 -11.96
CA ASP A 51 -5.67 -1.99 -12.14
C ASP A 51 -5.57 -1.02 -10.94
N PRO A 52 -5.14 0.24 -11.17
CA PRO A 52 -4.93 1.21 -10.10
C PRO A 52 -6.20 1.51 -9.32
N GLU A 53 -7.39 1.19 -9.84
CA GLU A 53 -8.66 1.29 -9.09
C GLU A 53 -8.82 0.20 -8.00
N GLY A 54 -7.79 -0.61 -7.75
CA GLY A 54 -7.76 -1.57 -6.65
C GLY A 54 -8.61 -2.82 -6.89
N THR A 55 -8.98 -3.09 -8.15
CA THR A 55 -9.89 -4.20 -8.49
C THR A 55 -9.20 -5.58 -8.47
N GLY A 56 -7.86 -5.62 -8.44
CA GLY A 56 -7.05 -6.83 -8.58
C GLY A 56 -6.96 -7.38 -10.01
N LYS A 57 -7.67 -6.77 -10.96
CA LYS A 57 -7.62 -7.12 -12.39
C LYS A 57 -6.33 -6.61 -13.04
N PRO A 58 -5.96 -7.11 -14.23
CA PRO A 58 -4.84 -6.55 -14.99
C PRO A 58 -5.00 -5.06 -15.25
N PHE A 59 -3.91 -4.30 -15.21
CA PHE A 59 -3.93 -2.87 -15.52
C PHE A 59 -4.40 -2.63 -16.97
N PRO A 60 -5.47 -1.84 -17.20
CA PRO A 60 -5.93 -1.54 -18.55
C PRO A 60 -5.01 -0.60 -19.35
N GLY A 61 -3.95 -0.05 -18.75
CA GLY A 61 -3.09 0.96 -19.36
C GLY A 61 -3.53 2.41 -19.13
N ASP A 62 -2.63 3.36 -19.37
CA ASP A 62 -2.89 4.80 -19.43
C ASP A 62 -2.48 5.31 -20.83
N SER A 63 -3.33 6.11 -21.48
CA SER A 63 -3.04 6.68 -22.80
C SER A 63 -1.88 7.66 -22.80
N LYS A 64 -1.52 8.19 -21.62
CA LYS A 64 -0.35 9.07 -21.40
C LYS A 64 0.93 8.29 -21.07
N ASP A 65 0.83 6.98 -20.87
CA ASP A 65 1.96 6.07 -20.65
C ASP A 65 1.82 4.81 -21.52
N PRO A 66 1.83 4.97 -22.86
CA PRO A 66 1.70 3.83 -23.75
C PRO A 66 2.94 2.93 -23.66
N ASN A 67 2.72 1.62 -23.78
CA ASN A 67 3.76 0.58 -23.83
C ASN A 67 4.52 0.30 -22.53
N ASN A 68 4.22 0.96 -21.41
CA ASN A 68 4.80 0.59 -20.14
C ASN A 68 4.23 -0.76 -19.64
N LYS A 69 5.10 -1.77 -19.52
CA LYS A 69 4.74 -3.13 -19.10
C LYS A 69 5.08 -3.43 -17.63
N GLY A 70 5.56 -2.44 -16.89
CA GLY A 70 6.16 -2.62 -15.58
C GLY A 70 7.67 -2.81 -15.66
N THR A 71 8.29 -2.96 -14.50
CA THR A 71 9.76 -2.94 -14.34
C THR A 71 10.42 -4.30 -14.62
N GLY A 72 9.65 -5.39 -14.56
CA GLY A 72 10.19 -6.75 -14.61
C GLY A 72 10.98 -7.16 -13.37
N SER A 73 10.90 -6.41 -12.27
CA SER A 73 11.62 -6.70 -11.02
C SER A 73 11.27 -8.08 -10.47
N THR A 74 12.27 -8.77 -9.93
CA THR A 74 12.13 -10.11 -9.34
C THR A 74 12.51 -10.11 -7.86
N GLY A 75 12.06 -11.14 -7.14
CA GLY A 75 12.32 -11.29 -5.71
C GLY A 75 11.07 -11.13 -4.84
N LEU A 76 11.29 -11.05 -3.52
CA LEU A 76 10.20 -11.04 -2.54
C LEU A 76 9.74 -9.61 -2.15
N LEU A 77 10.55 -8.59 -2.38
CA LEU A 77 10.14 -7.19 -2.30
C LEU A 77 10.45 -6.54 -3.64
N THR A 78 9.42 -6.10 -4.37
CA THR A 78 9.59 -5.62 -5.74
C THR A 78 8.81 -4.33 -6.00
N LEU A 79 9.43 -3.46 -6.78
CA LEU A 79 8.79 -2.30 -7.39
C LEU A 79 8.30 -2.74 -8.77
N ASP A 80 7.03 -3.12 -8.90
CA ASP A 80 6.52 -3.85 -10.06
C ASP A 80 6.19 -2.94 -11.26
N TYR A 81 5.70 -1.73 -10.98
CA TYR A 81 5.25 -0.78 -12.00
C TYR A 81 5.44 0.65 -11.50
N ILE A 82 5.83 1.55 -12.39
CA ILE A 82 5.98 2.99 -12.14
C ILE A 82 5.46 3.68 -13.40
N SER A 83 4.46 4.54 -13.29
CA SER A 83 3.98 5.31 -14.44
C SER A 83 5.01 6.31 -14.94
N ASN A 84 5.19 6.39 -16.26
CA ASN A 84 5.78 7.57 -16.88
C ASN A 84 4.78 8.73 -16.81
N LEU A 85 5.23 9.91 -16.41
CA LEU A 85 4.37 11.08 -16.24
C LEU A 85 4.50 12.05 -17.42
N LYS A 86 3.37 12.49 -17.94
CA LYS A 86 3.31 13.54 -18.97
C LYS A 86 2.73 14.82 -18.42
N PHE A 87 3.53 15.87 -18.41
CA PHE A 87 3.14 17.18 -17.92
C PHE A 87 2.67 18.11 -19.05
N THR A 88 1.85 19.09 -18.72
CA THR A 88 1.48 20.20 -19.59
C THR A 88 1.57 21.49 -18.79
N GLN A 89 2.20 22.52 -19.35
CA GLN A 89 2.31 23.82 -18.70
C GLN A 89 0.93 24.44 -18.56
N ASP A 90 0.59 24.85 -17.34
CA ASP A 90 -0.66 25.50 -17.01
C ASP A 90 -0.52 27.02 -17.15
N GLN A 91 0.47 27.59 -16.47
CA GLN A 91 0.68 29.02 -16.34
C GLN A 91 2.10 29.36 -15.90
N THR A 92 2.43 30.65 -15.93
CA THR A 92 3.63 31.20 -15.31
C THR A 92 3.21 32.30 -14.34
N VAL A 93 3.47 32.13 -13.05
CA VAL A 93 3.08 33.07 -11.99
C VAL A 93 4.27 33.29 -11.06
N ASN A 94 4.55 34.56 -10.70
CA ASN A 94 5.64 34.94 -9.79
C ASN A 94 7.01 34.34 -10.16
N GLY A 95 7.32 34.26 -11.46
CA GLY A 95 8.60 33.72 -11.94
C GLY A 95 8.70 32.20 -11.87
N VAL A 96 7.60 31.47 -11.62
CA VAL A 96 7.54 30.01 -11.64
C VAL A 96 6.64 29.57 -12.79
N ILE A 97 7.12 28.61 -13.57
CA ILE A 97 6.34 27.88 -14.57
C ILE A 97 5.76 26.66 -13.87
N ASP A 98 4.44 26.56 -13.88
CA ASP A 98 3.72 25.44 -13.32
C ASP A 98 3.21 24.52 -14.44
N ALA A 99 3.44 23.22 -14.29
CA ALA A 99 2.95 22.21 -15.21
C ALA A 99 2.30 21.05 -14.44
N THR A 100 1.10 20.64 -14.87
CA THR A 100 0.33 19.58 -14.23
C THR A 100 0.45 18.27 -15.02
N ALA A 101 0.56 17.15 -14.31
CA ALA A 101 0.51 15.83 -14.92
C ALA A 101 -0.87 15.56 -15.54
N THR A 102 -0.87 14.92 -16.71
CA THR A 102 -2.08 14.68 -17.51
C THR A 102 -2.55 13.22 -17.48
N ASN A 103 -1.78 12.33 -16.86
CA ASN A 103 -2.11 10.93 -16.64
C ASN A 103 -3.39 10.81 -15.81
N ARG A 104 -4.25 9.85 -16.15
CA ARG A 104 -5.51 9.60 -15.41
C ARG A 104 -5.45 8.36 -14.53
N LYS A 105 -4.48 7.48 -14.79
CA LYS A 105 -4.27 6.22 -14.09
C LYS A 105 -2.80 6.10 -13.68
N ALA A 106 -2.21 7.19 -13.20
CA ALA A 106 -0.83 7.19 -12.71
C ALA A 106 -0.74 6.49 -11.35
N PHE A 107 0.24 5.59 -11.21
CA PHE A 107 0.51 4.90 -9.96
C PHE A 107 1.92 4.30 -9.90
N VAL A 108 2.30 3.92 -8.69
CA VAL A 108 3.42 3.02 -8.42
C VAL A 108 2.88 1.74 -7.78
N GLN A 109 3.37 0.58 -8.21
CA GLN A 109 3.02 -0.71 -7.62
C GLN A 109 4.20 -1.30 -6.86
N VAL A 110 3.98 -1.64 -5.60
CA VAL A 110 4.93 -2.34 -4.74
C VAL A 110 4.33 -3.66 -4.30
N SER A 111 5.12 -4.73 -4.32
CA SER A 111 4.71 -6.02 -3.78
C SER A 111 5.71 -6.51 -2.74
N ASP A 112 5.22 -6.80 -1.54
CA ASP A 112 5.97 -7.45 -0.48
C ASP A 112 5.40 -8.86 -0.20
N ARG A 113 6.18 -9.86 -0.57
CA ARG A 113 5.89 -11.30 -0.48
C ARG A 113 6.73 -11.98 0.60
N ARG A 114 7.43 -11.21 1.45
CA ARG A 114 8.33 -11.75 2.50
C ARG A 114 7.57 -12.38 3.67
N ALA A 115 6.24 -12.23 3.75
CA ALA A 115 5.34 -12.70 4.82
C ALA A 115 5.64 -12.18 6.24
N THR A 116 6.90 -11.82 6.53
CA THR A 116 7.38 -11.25 7.77
C THR A 116 6.73 -9.90 8.06
N GLY A 117 6.50 -9.09 7.03
CA GLY A 117 5.99 -7.72 7.20
C GLY A 117 6.98 -6.82 7.92
N THR A 118 8.27 -6.98 7.62
CA THR A 118 9.36 -6.16 8.21
C THR A 118 9.30 -4.70 7.80
N GLY A 119 8.41 -4.35 6.86
CA GLY A 119 8.28 -2.99 6.33
C GLY A 119 9.24 -2.72 5.17
N TRP A 120 9.07 -1.55 4.57
CA TRP A 120 9.87 -1.06 3.44
C TRP A 120 9.69 0.45 3.29
N ASN A 121 10.66 1.09 2.65
CA ASN A 121 10.63 2.51 2.30
C ASN A 121 10.68 2.69 0.78
N LEU A 122 9.88 3.61 0.26
CA LEU A 122 9.90 4.04 -1.12
C LEU A 122 10.38 5.49 -1.18
N MET A 123 11.50 5.71 -1.85
CA MET A 123 12.10 7.01 -2.06
C MET A 123 12.01 7.43 -3.52
N LEU A 124 11.88 8.74 -3.74
CA LEU A 124 11.83 9.36 -5.06
C LEU A 124 12.87 10.48 -5.15
N LYS A 125 13.63 10.48 -6.23
CA LYS A 125 14.52 11.57 -6.63
C LYS A 125 14.14 12.04 -8.04
N PRO A 126 13.48 13.20 -8.17
CA PRO A 126 13.32 13.84 -9.47
C PRO A 126 14.70 14.24 -10.00
N GLU A 127 15.04 13.85 -11.22
CA GLU A 127 16.31 14.23 -11.85
C GLU A 127 16.17 15.57 -12.59
N PRO A 128 17.30 16.25 -12.90
CA PRO A 128 17.26 17.45 -13.72
C PRO A 128 16.57 17.24 -15.06
N LEU A 129 15.85 18.26 -15.50
CA LEU A 129 15.25 18.29 -16.83
C LEU A 129 16.35 18.57 -17.87
N VAL A 130 16.29 17.91 -19.02
CA VAL A 130 17.24 18.04 -20.13
C VAL A 130 16.47 18.36 -21.41
N GLY A 131 16.99 19.30 -22.20
CA GLY A 131 16.39 19.68 -23.48
C GLY A 131 16.45 18.55 -24.51
N LYS A 132 15.32 18.24 -25.16
CA LYS A 132 15.26 17.21 -26.21
C LYS A 132 15.95 17.63 -27.51
N SER A 133 15.93 18.93 -27.83
CA SER A 133 16.56 19.45 -29.04
C SER A 133 18.01 19.88 -28.79
N ASP A 134 18.34 20.23 -27.55
CA ASP A 134 19.69 20.56 -27.10
C ASP A 134 19.93 19.98 -25.71
N SER A 135 20.61 18.82 -25.67
CA SER A 135 20.90 18.09 -24.44
C SER A 135 21.98 18.75 -23.56
N SER A 136 22.65 19.81 -24.04
CA SER A 136 23.56 20.61 -23.22
C SER A 136 22.82 21.54 -22.26
N VAL A 137 21.53 21.79 -22.51
CA VAL A 137 20.68 22.61 -21.63
C VAL A 137 20.00 21.70 -20.61
N SER A 138 20.32 21.91 -19.34
CA SER A 138 19.68 21.24 -18.21
C SER A 138 19.11 22.23 -17.20
N ILE A 139 18.04 21.82 -16.52
CA ILE A 139 17.36 22.63 -15.50
C ILE A 139 17.22 21.81 -14.22
N SER A 140 17.97 22.22 -13.19
CA SER A 140 17.84 21.67 -11.84
C SER A 140 17.03 22.56 -10.90
N ALA A 141 16.74 23.81 -11.29
CA ALA A 141 15.93 24.75 -10.54
C ALA A 141 14.43 24.44 -10.71
N ALA A 142 14.03 23.26 -10.25
CA ALA A 142 12.67 22.76 -10.30
C ALA A 142 12.35 21.91 -9.07
N THR A 143 11.06 21.71 -8.83
CA THR A 143 10.54 20.82 -7.79
C THR A 143 9.37 20.01 -8.34
N LEU A 144 9.14 18.84 -7.74
CA LEU A 144 7.99 17.99 -8.03
C LEU A 144 7.11 17.90 -6.79
N THR A 145 5.79 18.00 -6.93
CA THR A 145 4.83 17.63 -5.89
C THR A 145 4.05 16.41 -6.36
N LEU A 146 3.81 15.43 -5.48
CA LEU A 146 3.03 14.24 -5.84
C LEU A 146 1.51 14.50 -5.85
N GLY A 147 1.07 15.60 -5.23
CA GLY A 147 -0.36 15.88 -5.05
C GLY A 147 -0.99 14.99 -3.99
N ASN A 148 -2.31 14.85 -4.05
CA ASN A 148 -3.05 13.96 -3.15
C ASN A 148 -2.84 12.49 -3.56
N ALA A 149 -1.73 11.92 -3.06
CA ALA A 149 -1.37 10.53 -3.26
C ALA A 149 -1.91 9.66 -2.11
N TYR A 150 -2.35 8.44 -2.44
CA TYR A 150 -2.88 7.50 -1.45
C TYR A 150 -2.68 6.05 -1.90
N PHE A 151 -2.82 5.11 -0.97
CA PHE A 151 -2.71 3.67 -1.26
C PHE A 151 -4.06 3.00 -1.47
N LEU A 152 -4.10 2.10 -2.45
CA LEU A 152 -5.10 1.04 -2.57
C LEU A 152 -4.41 -0.32 -2.53
N SER A 153 -5.10 -1.33 -2.04
CA SER A 153 -4.68 -2.72 -2.28
C SER A 153 -5.06 -3.15 -3.69
N SER A 154 -4.28 -4.05 -4.29
CA SER A 154 -4.67 -4.72 -5.53
C SER A 154 -5.68 -5.84 -5.23
N GLY A 155 -6.94 -5.48 -4.98
CA GLY A 155 -7.98 -6.39 -4.52
C GLY A 155 -7.95 -6.59 -3.01
N GLY A 156 -8.17 -7.81 -2.53
CA GLY A 156 -8.06 -8.12 -1.11
C GLY A 156 -6.61 -8.08 -0.61
N ASN A 157 -6.40 -7.71 0.65
CA ASN A 157 -5.07 -7.72 1.26
C ASN A 157 -5.08 -8.29 2.69
N VAL A 158 -3.90 -8.73 3.13
CA VAL A 158 -3.66 -9.42 4.41
C VAL A 158 -2.98 -8.53 5.44
N SER A 159 -2.67 -7.29 5.10
CA SER A 159 -2.01 -6.31 5.97
C SER A 159 -2.59 -4.91 5.79
N GLN A 160 -2.24 -4.00 6.68
CA GLN A 160 -2.66 -2.60 6.57
C GLN A 160 -1.94 -1.86 5.46
N ALA A 161 -2.58 -0.79 4.97
CA ALA A 161 -2.01 0.07 3.96
C ALA A 161 -0.67 0.69 4.42
N PRO A 162 0.33 0.77 3.52
CA PRO A 162 1.44 1.68 3.71
C PRO A 162 0.94 3.12 3.83
N THR A 163 1.80 3.98 4.34
CA THR A 163 1.53 5.41 4.53
C THR A 163 2.26 6.22 3.48
N VAL A 164 1.59 7.21 2.89
CA VAL A 164 2.24 8.27 2.10
C VAL A 164 2.86 9.26 3.09
N THR A 165 4.15 9.55 2.92
CA THR A 165 4.91 10.36 3.88
C THR A 165 4.97 11.84 3.50
N THR A 166 4.65 12.17 2.25
CA THR A 166 4.66 13.55 1.74
C THR A 166 3.28 14.20 1.83
N GLY A 167 3.24 15.48 2.17
CA GLY A 167 2.04 16.30 2.04
C GLY A 167 1.65 16.57 0.58
N ALA A 168 0.38 16.89 0.33
CA ALA A 168 -0.13 17.10 -1.04
C ALA A 168 0.58 18.24 -1.80
N THR A 169 1.04 19.26 -1.08
CA THR A 169 1.77 20.41 -1.63
C THR A 169 3.26 20.39 -1.30
N GLU A 170 3.78 19.28 -0.76
CA GLU A 170 5.18 19.18 -0.37
C GLU A 170 6.09 19.10 -1.60
N ALA A 171 7.01 20.05 -1.69
CA ALA A 171 7.93 20.18 -2.83
C ALA A 171 9.12 19.24 -2.67
N LEU A 172 9.22 18.25 -3.55
CA LEU A 172 10.35 17.34 -3.65
C LEU A 172 11.45 18.00 -4.50
N PRO A 173 12.64 18.24 -3.93
CA PRO A 173 13.73 18.90 -4.64
C PRO A 173 14.32 18.00 -5.73
N VAL A 174 14.64 18.59 -6.88
CA VAL A 174 15.42 17.90 -7.93
C VAL A 174 16.81 17.54 -7.40
N GLY A 175 17.27 16.33 -7.74
CA GLY A 175 18.60 15.83 -7.44
C GLY A 175 18.77 15.22 -6.04
N SER A 176 17.73 15.16 -5.21
CA SER A 176 17.78 14.55 -3.88
C SER A 176 16.65 13.53 -3.67
N TYR A 177 16.95 12.44 -2.96
CA TYR A 177 15.93 11.47 -2.56
C TYR A 177 15.07 12.02 -1.44
N SER A 178 13.76 11.89 -1.61
CA SER A 178 12.75 12.14 -0.58
C SER A 178 12.03 10.84 -0.26
N LEU A 179 11.72 10.59 1.02
CA LEU A 179 10.86 9.48 1.41
C LEU A 179 9.42 9.84 1.03
N VAL A 180 8.79 9.04 0.16
CA VAL A 180 7.44 9.32 -0.38
C VAL A 180 6.38 8.33 0.10
N ALA A 181 6.79 7.12 0.48
CA ALA A 181 5.94 6.18 1.17
C ALA A 181 6.73 5.22 2.04
N GLN A 182 6.06 4.67 3.06
CA GLN A 182 6.63 3.66 3.93
C GLN A 182 5.60 2.65 4.39
N ALA A 183 6.03 1.42 4.60
CA ALA A 183 5.31 0.41 5.35
C ALA A 183 6.07 0.11 6.64
N GLN A 184 5.37 0.18 7.78
CA GLN A 184 5.96 -0.09 9.09
C GLN A 184 5.69 -1.50 9.59
N ASN A 185 6.66 -2.06 10.29
CA ASN A 185 6.48 -3.27 11.09
C ASN A 185 5.97 -2.89 12.49
N ARG A 186 4.65 -2.86 12.67
CA ARG A 186 4.04 -2.67 13.98
C ARG A 186 3.53 -4.01 14.53
N PRO A 187 3.87 -4.37 15.78
CA PRO A 187 3.33 -5.58 16.41
C PRO A 187 1.79 -5.60 16.37
N GLY A 188 1.22 -6.66 15.81
CA GLY A 188 -0.23 -6.80 15.63
C GLY A 188 -0.83 -5.98 14.48
N ASP A 189 -0.06 -5.13 13.81
CA ASP A 189 -0.54 -4.18 12.80
C ASP A 189 0.48 -3.95 11.67
N ARG A 190 1.04 -5.05 11.15
CA ARG A 190 2.04 -4.99 10.07
C ARG A 190 1.42 -4.32 8.83
N GLN A 191 2.20 -3.48 8.17
CA GLN A 191 1.82 -2.80 6.93
C GLN A 191 2.57 -3.36 5.73
N GLY A 192 2.03 -3.13 4.53
CA GLY A 192 2.81 -3.23 3.30
C GLY A 192 3.05 -4.63 2.76
N VAL A 193 2.64 -5.69 3.46
CA VAL A 193 2.59 -7.06 2.92
C VAL A 193 1.50 -7.16 1.85
N GLY A 194 1.76 -7.88 0.77
CA GLY A 194 0.89 -7.97 -0.39
C GLY A 194 1.23 -6.94 -1.46
N THR A 195 0.32 -6.74 -2.41
CA THR A 195 0.49 -5.80 -3.53
C THR A 195 -0.29 -4.51 -3.27
N TRP A 196 0.44 -3.40 -3.29
CA TRP A 196 -0.04 -2.05 -2.97
C TRP A 196 0.15 -1.11 -4.16
N LEU A 197 -0.83 -0.24 -4.35
CA LEU A 197 -0.95 0.70 -5.47
C LEU A 197 -0.91 2.11 -4.89
N LEU A 198 0.23 2.79 -5.00
CA LEU A 198 0.35 4.21 -4.67
C LEU A 198 -0.23 5.02 -5.83
N ARG A 199 -1.45 5.53 -5.67
CA ARG A 199 -2.13 6.36 -6.66
C ARG A 199 -1.54 7.75 -6.69
N LEU A 200 -1.30 8.25 -7.90
CA LEU A 200 -0.79 9.58 -8.19
C LEU A 200 -1.78 10.33 -9.10
N ASN A 201 -1.72 11.67 -9.06
CA ASN A 201 -2.49 12.55 -9.95
C ASN A 201 -4.00 12.25 -10.01
N THR A 202 -4.62 11.99 -8.86
CA THR A 202 -6.05 11.63 -8.77
C THR A 202 -6.95 12.83 -8.49
N SER A 203 -6.40 13.91 -7.93
CA SER A 203 -7.12 15.12 -7.56
C SER A 203 -6.84 16.24 -8.56
N ASN A 204 -7.89 16.94 -9.00
CA ASN A 204 -7.73 18.14 -9.82
C ASN A 204 -7.31 19.37 -8.99
N SER A 205 -7.64 19.41 -7.69
CA SER A 205 -7.24 20.52 -6.80
C SER A 205 -5.83 20.36 -6.26
N GLU A 206 -5.37 19.12 -6.13
CA GLU A 206 -4.04 18.75 -5.64
C GLU A 206 -3.40 17.75 -6.61
N PRO A 207 -3.13 18.16 -7.87
CA PRO A 207 -2.55 17.28 -8.86
C PRO A 207 -1.06 17.05 -8.63
N THR A 208 -0.50 16.07 -9.31
CA THR A 208 0.96 15.96 -9.41
C THR A 208 1.47 17.10 -10.28
N ARG A 209 2.32 17.97 -9.72
CA ARG A 209 2.77 19.22 -10.37
C ARG A 209 4.29 19.30 -10.41
N LEU A 210 4.80 19.70 -11.58
CA LEU A 210 6.17 20.15 -11.79
C LEU A 210 6.19 21.68 -11.73
N SER A 211 7.04 22.24 -10.87
CA SER A 211 7.23 23.69 -10.75
C SER A 211 8.68 24.03 -11.08
N VAL A 212 8.88 24.87 -12.09
CA VAL A 212 10.20 25.22 -12.64
C VAL A 212 10.44 26.71 -12.48
N LEU A 213 11.61 27.12 -12.01
CA LEU A 213 11.98 28.54 -11.99
C LEU A 213 12.08 29.05 -13.43
N ALA A 214 11.24 30.02 -13.81
CA ALA A 214 11.13 30.51 -15.18
C ALA A 214 12.47 31.06 -15.71
N ALA A 215 13.25 31.72 -14.83
CA ALA A 215 14.57 32.24 -15.17
C ALA A 215 15.59 31.16 -15.55
N ALA A 216 15.37 29.90 -15.17
CA ALA A 216 16.23 28.77 -15.57
C ALA A 216 15.92 28.25 -16.98
N VAL A 217 14.76 28.61 -17.55
CA VAL A 217 14.37 28.21 -18.91
C VAL A 217 14.93 29.21 -19.92
N THR A 218 16.15 28.96 -20.41
CA THR A 218 16.85 29.87 -21.33
C THR A 218 16.56 29.60 -22.82
N LYS A 219 15.99 28.44 -23.15
CA LYS A 219 15.61 28.06 -24.52
C LYS A 219 14.21 27.45 -24.55
N GLN A 220 13.41 27.84 -25.53
CA GLN A 220 12.11 27.23 -25.80
C GLN A 220 12.30 25.89 -26.53
N GLN A 221 12.00 24.79 -25.85
CA GLN A 221 12.05 23.43 -26.37
C GLN A 221 11.29 22.47 -25.44
N THR A 222 11.11 21.22 -25.86
CA THR A 222 10.66 20.16 -24.95
C THR A 222 11.78 19.77 -24.00
N TYR A 223 11.44 19.65 -22.73
CA TYR A 223 12.33 19.12 -21.70
C TYR A 223 11.83 17.75 -21.22
N GLU A 224 12.76 16.89 -20.85
CA GLU A 224 12.49 15.56 -20.28
C GLU A 224 13.40 15.35 -19.07
N GLY A 225 12.92 14.68 -18.04
CA GLY A 225 13.72 14.31 -16.88
C GLY A 225 13.23 12.99 -16.32
N ASP A 226 14.14 12.28 -15.65
CA ASP A 226 13.84 10.98 -15.06
C ASP A 226 13.32 11.13 -13.64
N LEU A 227 12.56 10.13 -13.20
CA LEU A 227 12.19 9.95 -11.80
C LEU A 227 12.89 8.71 -11.28
N SER A 228 13.90 8.90 -10.43
CA SER A 228 14.65 7.80 -9.83
C SER A 228 13.94 7.30 -8.58
N TRP A 229 13.41 6.08 -8.64
CA TRP A 229 12.73 5.43 -7.53
C TRP A 229 13.65 4.41 -6.85
N LEU A 230 13.62 4.38 -5.52
CA LEU A 230 14.40 3.45 -4.71
C LEU A 230 13.48 2.78 -3.67
N LEU A 231 13.39 1.46 -3.72
CA LEU A 231 12.67 0.64 -2.75
C LEU A 231 13.68 -0.06 -1.86
N THR A 232 13.59 0.16 -0.54
CA THR A 232 14.49 -0.47 0.45
C THR A 232 13.72 -1.25 1.50
N ASP A 233 14.36 -2.26 2.09
CA ASP A 233 13.78 -3.12 3.11
C ASP A 233 13.98 -2.65 4.55
N THR A 234 14.60 -1.48 4.73
CA THR A 234 14.87 -0.87 6.04
C THR A 234 13.84 0.21 6.32
N PRO A 235 12.85 0.01 7.21
CA PRO A 235 12.01 1.08 7.70
C PRO A 235 12.88 2.10 8.46
N GLN A 236 12.61 3.40 8.32
CA GLN A 236 13.20 4.42 9.18
C GLN A 236 12.22 4.83 10.27
#